data_AF-A0A1Y1L394-F1
#
_entry.id   AF-A0A1Y1L394-F1
#
_cell.length_a   1.000
_cell.length_b   1.000
_cell.length_c   1.000
_cell.angle_alpha   90.00
_cell.angle_beta   90.00
_cell.angle_gamma   90.00
#
_symmetry.space_group_name_H-M   'P 1'
#
loop_
_entity.id
_entity.type
_entity.pdbx_description
1 polymer ?
#
loop_
_entity_poly.entity_id
_entity_poly.type
_entity_poly.pdbx_seq_one_letter_code
_entity_poly.pdbx_strand_id
1 'polypeptide(L)'
;MEKALRQCVKYRYVCVAGDFNVNFLGADKSAVEVIDLMATFNLHPNISSPTRNQNCLDNIFTNVKASSSNIIDTQLSDHLGIHEIMSLNHVPIRINSPRKHRPINKHGKVILNNILENCCFDFVK
;
A
#
# COMPACT_ATOMS: atom_id res chain seq x y z
N MET A 1 -5.16 -8.37 -12.11
CA MET A 1 -4.91 -8.54 -10.66
C MET A 1 -4.65 -9.99 -10.30
N GLU A 2 -5.55 -10.93 -10.63
CA GLU A 2 -5.44 -12.35 -10.28
C GLU A 2 -4.09 -13.02 -10.62
N LYS A 3 -3.55 -12.81 -11.84
CA LYS A 3 -2.23 -13.37 -12.22
C LYS A 3 -1.10 -12.94 -11.27
N ALA A 4 -1.14 -11.71 -10.77
CA ALA A 4 -0.16 -11.21 -9.82
C ALA A 4 -0.38 -11.83 -8.43
N LEU A 5 -1.64 -11.94 -7.99
CA LEU A 5 -2.00 -12.58 -6.72
C LEU A 5 -1.50 -14.03 -6.67
N ARG A 6 -1.68 -14.80 -7.76
CA ARG A 6 -1.14 -16.18 -7.89
C ARG A 6 0.38 -16.26 -7.72
N GLN A 7 1.12 -15.21 -8.08
CA GLN A 7 2.57 -15.17 -7.85
C GLN A 7 2.90 -14.82 -6.40
N CYS A 8 2.14 -13.92 -5.78
CA CYS A 8 2.36 -13.47 -4.40
C CYS A 8 2.00 -14.52 -3.34
N VAL A 9 0.95 -15.32 -3.54
CA VAL A 9 0.54 -16.35 -2.54
C VAL A 9 1.51 -17.52 -2.37
N LYS A 10 2.61 -17.54 -3.14
CA LYS A 10 3.74 -18.43 -2.87
C LYS A 10 4.48 -18.08 -1.57
N TYR A 11 4.31 -16.85 -1.08
CA TYR A 11 4.91 -16.37 0.14
C TYR A 11 4.00 -16.60 1.35
N ARG A 12 4.60 -16.88 2.51
CA ARG A 12 3.88 -17.11 3.76
C ARG A 12 3.07 -15.89 4.21
N TYR A 13 3.66 -14.70 4.09
CA TYR A 13 3.06 -13.44 4.48
C TYR A 13 2.96 -12.55 3.24
N VAL A 14 1.75 -12.08 2.94
CA VAL A 14 1.45 -11.31 1.74
C VAL A 14 0.66 -10.08 2.14
N CYS A 15 1.10 -8.94 1.64
CA CYS A 15 0.43 -7.66 1.80
C CYS A 15 0.29 -7.01 0.42
N VAL A 16 -0.95 -6.67 0.05
CA VAL A 16 -1.31 -5.98 -1.18
C VAL A 16 -1.97 -4.67 -0.78
N ALA A 17 -1.25 -3.57 -0.95
CA ALA A 17 -1.72 -2.24 -0.59
C ALA A 17 -1.81 -1.34 -1.82
N GLY A 18 -2.80 -0.45 -1.84
CA GLY A 18 -2.90 0.60 -2.86
C GLY A 18 -4.31 1.17 -3.00
N ASP A 19 -4.43 2.07 -3.98
CA ASP A 19 -5.69 2.63 -4.44
C ASP A 19 -6.37 1.64 -5.40
N PHE A 20 -7.56 1.18 -5.04
CA PHE A 20 -8.37 0.28 -5.85
C PHE A 20 -9.45 1.02 -6.65
N ASN A 21 -9.63 2.32 -6.38
CA ASN A 21 -10.64 3.18 -7.00
C ASN A 21 -12.07 2.61 -6.91
N VAL A 22 -12.36 1.87 -5.83
CA VAL A 22 -13.68 1.35 -5.45
C VAL A 22 -13.94 1.73 -4.00
N ASN A 23 -15.20 2.03 -3.65
CA ASN A 23 -15.50 2.45 -2.29
C ASN A 23 -15.76 1.26 -1.37
N PHE A 24 -14.84 1.00 -0.44
CA PHE A 24 -14.98 -0.06 0.56
C PHE A 24 -15.92 0.32 1.72
N LEU A 25 -16.38 1.58 1.80
CA LEU A 25 -17.41 2.01 2.73
C LEU A 25 -18.79 1.88 2.06
N GLY A 26 -19.46 0.75 2.30
CA GLY A 26 -20.83 0.51 1.83
C GLY A 26 -20.98 -0.82 1.06
N ALA A 27 -22.08 -0.94 0.34
CA ALA A 27 -22.44 -2.14 -0.44
C ALA A 27 -22.17 -1.96 -1.94
N ASP A 28 -21.05 -1.33 -2.31
CA ASP A 28 -20.64 -1.23 -3.71
C ASP A 28 -20.32 -2.63 -4.24
N LYS A 29 -21.01 -3.04 -5.31
CA LYS A 29 -20.82 -4.34 -5.96
C LYS A 29 -19.36 -4.55 -6.38
N SER A 30 -18.69 -3.49 -6.84
CA SER A 30 -17.30 -3.56 -7.28
C SER A 30 -16.36 -3.84 -6.10
N ALA A 31 -16.65 -3.24 -4.93
CA ALA A 31 -15.89 -3.50 -3.72
C ALA A 31 -16.10 -4.94 -3.24
N VAL A 32 -17.33 -5.47 -3.31
CA VAL A 32 -17.63 -6.88 -3.00
C VAL A 32 -16.84 -7.81 -3.92
N GLU A 33 -16.84 -7.57 -5.23
CA GLU A 33 -16.08 -8.39 -6.19
C GLU A 33 -14.57 -8.38 -5.91
N VAL A 34 -14.00 -7.23 -5.52
CA VAL A 34 -12.59 -7.14 -5.13
C VAL A 34 -12.33 -7.90 -3.83
N ILE A 35 -13.18 -7.74 -2.82
CA ILE A 35 -13.06 -8.45 -1.53
C ILE A 35 -13.14 -9.96 -1.74
N ASP A 36 -14.12 -10.43 -2.52
CA ASP A 36 -14.30 -11.84 -2.81
C ASP A 36 -13.09 -12.41 -3.55
N LEU A 37 -12.57 -11.70 -4.56
CA LEU A 37 -11.35 -12.09 -5.26
C LEU A 37 -10.17 -12.22 -4.30
N MET A 38 -9.94 -11.22 -3.43
CA MET A 38 -8.85 -11.24 -2.45
C MET A 38 -9.03 -12.36 -1.42
N ALA A 39 -10.26 -12.62 -0.99
CA ALA A 39 -10.60 -13.68 -0.05
C ALA A 39 -10.27 -15.08 -0.60
N THR A 40 -10.38 -15.30 -1.92
CA THR A 40 -9.93 -16.57 -2.54
C THR A 40 -8.44 -16.86 -2.34
N PHE A 41 -7.65 -15.84 -2.01
CA PHE A 41 -6.23 -15.91 -1.70
C PHE A 41 -5.93 -15.76 -0.20
N ASN A 42 -6.94 -15.85 0.68
CA ASN A 42 -6.85 -15.63 2.12
C ASN A 42 -6.30 -14.24 2.48
N LEU A 43 -6.60 -13.23 1.65
CA LEU A 43 -6.26 -11.83 1.90
C LEU A 43 -7.53 -11.08 2.29
N HIS A 44 -7.48 -10.39 3.42
CA HIS A 44 -8.62 -9.64 3.94
C HIS A 44 -8.29 -8.15 4.01
N PRO A 45 -9.26 -7.26 3.73
CA PRO A 45 -9.06 -5.83 3.88
C PRO A 45 -8.92 -5.48 5.36
N ASN A 46 -8.02 -4.55 5.67
CA ASN A 46 -7.83 -4.07 7.05
C ASN A 46 -8.31 -2.65 7.29
N ILE A 47 -8.64 -1.90 6.23
CA ILE A 47 -9.05 -0.49 6.34
C ILE A 47 -10.55 -0.36 6.11
N SER A 48 -11.22 0.27 7.07
CA SER A 48 -12.66 0.55 7.05
C SER A 48 -12.94 2.02 7.41
N SER A 49 -12.02 2.92 7.06
CA SER A 49 -12.11 4.36 7.33
C SER A 49 -11.85 5.14 6.04
N PRO A 50 -12.40 6.36 5.88
CA PRO A 50 -12.16 7.14 4.67
C PRO A 50 -10.67 7.39 4.43
N THR A 51 -10.25 7.23 3.18
CA THR A 51 -8.87 7.48 2.71
C THR A 51 -8.83 8.62 1.70
N ARG A 52 -9.99 9.03 1.16
CA ARG A 52 -10.13 10.21 0.31
C ARG A 52 -11.50 10.83 0.51
N ASN A 53 -11.56 12.05 1.03
CA ASN A 53 -12.81 12.70 1.44
C ASN A 53 -13.63 11.78 2.36
N GLN A 54 -14.83 11.37 1.93
CA GLN A 54 -15.71 10.45 2.67
C GLN A 54 -15.65 8.99 2.16
N ASN A 55 -14.79 8.69 1.20
CA ASN A 55 -14.68 7.37 0.58
C ASN A 55 -13.43 6.64 1.08
N CYS A 56 -13.51 5.31 1.21
CA CYS A 56 -12.34 4.45 1.40
C CYS A 56 -12.00 3.83 0.05
N LEU A 57 -11.02 4.40 -0.64
CA LEU A 57 -10.58 3.93 -1.97
C LEU A 57 -9.29 3.11 -1.88
N ASP A 58 -8.50 3.39 -0.85
CA ASP A 58 -7.26 2.73 -0.55
C ASP A 58 -7.50 1.63 0.50
N ASN A 59 -6.84 0.48 0.34
CA ASN A 59 -6.88 -0.56 1.35
C ASN A 59 -5.56 -1.31 1.43
N ILE A 60 -5.40 -2.08 2.51
CA ILE A 60 -4.34 -3.04 2.69
C ILE A 60 -4.99 -4.42 2.85
N PHE A 61 -4.80 -5.26 1.85
CA PHE A 61 -5.24 -6.66 1.86
C PHE A 61 -4.09 -7.56 2.30
N THR A 62 -4.29 -8.32 3.37
CA THR A 62 -3.21 -9.15 3.93
C THR A 62 -3.75 -10.43 4.56
N ASN A 63 -2.90 -11.44 4.63
CA ASN A 63 -3.15 -12.66 5.40
C ASN A 63 -2.58 -12.58 6.83
N VAL A 64 -2.08 -11.41 7.22
CA VAL A 64 -1.51 -11.13 8.53
C VAL A 64 -2.46 -10.24 9.30
N LYS A 65 -2.75 -10.61 10.54
CA LYS A 65 -3.57 -9.78 11.42
C LYS A 65 -2.81 -8.49 11.77
N ALA A 66 -3.43 -7.36 11.50
CA ALA A 66 -2.94 -6.07 11.99
C ALA A 66 -3.17 -5.93 13.50
N SER A 67 -2.19 -5.34 14.16
CA SER A 67 -2.23 -5.00 15.58
C SER A 67 -2.88 -3.63 15.80
N SER A 68 -2.66 -2.71 14.85
CA SER A 68 -3.33 -1.41 14.80
C SER A 68 -3.24 -0.82 13.39
N SER A 69 -4.24 -0.01 13.03
CA SER A 69 -4.34 0.65 11.72
C SER A 69 -4.88 2.06 11.95
N ASN A 70 -4.21 3.07 11.41
CA ASN A 70 -4.55 4.48 11.55
C ASN A 70 -4.53 5.18 10.19
N ILE A 71 -5.41 6.16 10.03
CA ILE A 71 -5.39 7.09 8.90
C ILE A 71 -4.55 8.31 9.28
N ILE A 72 -3.68 8.74 8.37
CA ILE A 72 -2.75 9.86 8.56
C ILE A 72 -3.01 10.90 7.49
N ASP A 73 -3.42 12.10 7.89
CA ASP A 73 -3.40 13.25 7.01
C ASP A 73 -1.98 13.83 6.96
N THR A 74 -1.35 13.75 5.80
CA THR A 74 -0.02 14.33 5.57
C THR A 74 -0.08 15.73 4.98
N GLN A 75 -1.26 16.18 4.53
CA GLN A 75 -1.49 17.41 3.76
C GLN A 75 -0.65 17.49 2.46
N LEU A 76 -0.10 16.37 1.99
CA LEU A 76 0.70 16.28 0.75
C LEU A 76 -0.13 15.86 -0.48
N SER A 77 -1.32 15.32 -0.25
CA SER A 77 -2.23 14.78 -1.27
C SER A 77 -3.67 14.93 -0.79
N ASP A 78 -4.63 14.84 -1.71
CA ASP A 78 -6.04 14.67 -1.42
C ASP A 78 -6.38 13.26 -0.87
N HIS A 79 -5.43 12.33 -0.92
CA HIS A 79 -5.50 11.06 -0.22
C HIS A 79 -4.84 11.15 1.16
N LEU A 80 -5.48 10.50 2.13
CA LEU A 80 -4.96 10.25 3.46
C LEU A 80 -4.09 8.99 3.42
N GLY A 81 -2.94 9.04 4.09
CA GLY A 81 -2.05 7.90 4.23
C GLY A 81 -2.64 6.83 5.17
N ILE A 82 -2.27 5.58 4.94
CA ILE A 82 -2.59 4.47 5.84
C ILE A 82 -1.31 4.04 6.56
N HIS A 83 -1.37 3.98 7.89
CA HIS A 83 -0.30 3.45 8.72
C HIS A 83 -0.80 2.23 9.51
N GLU A 84 -0.21 1.07 9.23
CA GLU A 84 -0.62 -0.20 9.80
C GLU A 84 0.57 -0.94 10.41
N ILE A 85 0.39 -1.41 11.65
CA ILE A 85 1.38 -2.20 12.38
C ILE A 85 0.93 -3.66 12.35
N MET A 86 1.78 -4.53 11.80
CA MET A 86 1.54 -5.97 11.75
C MET A 86 2.55 -6.71 12.64
N SER A 87 2.06 -7.64 13.44
CA SER A 87 2.91 -8.52 14.25
C SER A 87 3.13 -9.85 13.50
N LEU A 88 4.36 -10.08 13.06
CA LEU A 88 4.75 -11.33 12.43
C LEU A 88 5.35 -12.28 13.48
N ASN A 89 4.79 -13.48 13.59
CA ASN A 89 5.46 -14.57 14.32
C ASN A 89 6.69 -14.96 13.50
N HIS A 90 7.85 -14.47 13.94
CA HIS A 90 9.12 -14.66 13.24
C HIS A 90 9.59 -16.11 13.34
N VAL A 91 9.73 -16.75 12.18
CA VAL A 91 10.86 -17.66 11.95
C VAL A 91 11.89 -16.83 11.17
N PRO A 92 13.15 -16.72 11.61
CA PRO A 92 14.14 -15.90 10.92
C PRO A 92 14.47 -16.54 9.57
N ILE A 93 13.86 -16.04 8.49
CA ILE A 93 14.24 -16.40 7.13
C ILE A 93 14.90 -15.17 6.53
N ARG A 94 16.22 -15.22 6.33
CA ARG A 94 16.95 -14.22 5.54
C ARG A 94 16.54 -14.39 4.08
N ILE A 95 15.68 -13.50 3.59
CA ILE A 95 15.33 -13.45 2.17
C ILE A 95 15.94 -12.18 1.59
N ASN A 96 16.94 -12.32 0.72
CA ASN A 96 17.36 -11.23 -0.16
C ASN A 96 16.24 -11.02 -1.20
N SER A 97 15.26 -10.16 -0.91
CA SER A 97 14.20 -9.85 -1.87
C SER A 97 14.70 -8.80 -2.88
N PRO A 98 14.74 -9.08 -4.19
CA PRO A 98 15.05 -8.06 -5.19
C PRO A 98 13.94 -7.01 -5.21
N ARG A 99 14.27 -5.76 -4.84
CA ARG A 99 13.34 -4.63 -4.93
C ARG A 99 13.27 -4.17 -6.38
N LYS A 100 12.08 -4.21 -6.98
CA LYS A 100 11.82 -3.66 -8.31
C LYS A 100 11.19 -2.28 -8.15
N HIS A 101 11.80 -1.26 -8.73
CA HIS A 101 11.30 0.11 -8.70
C HIS A 101 10.99 0.58 -10.12
N ARG A 102 10.04 1.51 -10.26
CA ARG A 102 9.80 2.19 -11.54
C ARG A 102 10.84 3.30 -11.71
N PRO A 103 11.53 3.39 -12.86
CA PRO A 103 12.43 4.50 -13.14
C PRO A 103 11.68 5.83 -13.15
N ILE A 104 12.30 6.88 -12.62
CA ILE A 104 11.79 8.26 -12.73
C ILE A 104 11.66 8.62 -14.22
N ASN A 105 10.51 9.19 -14.59
CA ASN A 105 10.29 9.71 -15.94
C ASN A 105 10.96 11.10 -16.11
N LYS A 106 11.06 11.60 -17.35
CA LYS A 106 11.72 12.90 -17.63
C LYS A 106 11.16 14.05 -16.79
N HIS A 107 9.84 14.12 -16.64
CA HIS A 107 9.18 15.16 -15.85
C HIS A 107 9.54 15.06 -14.36
N GLY A 108 9.47 13.86 -13.78
CA GLY A 108 9.82 13.61 -12.39
C GLY A 108 11.29 13.89 -12.10
N LYS A 109 12.17 13.72 -13.10
CA LYS A 109 13.59 14.08 -12.98
C LYS A 109 13.78 15.58 -12.84
N VAL A 110 13.02 16.38 -13.59
CA VAL A 110 13.04 17.85 -13.48
C VAL A 110 12.53 18.28 -12.10
N ILE A 111 11.41 17.71 -11.64
CA ILE A 111 10.88 18.00 -10.30
C ILE A 111 11.92 17.67 -9.22
N LEU A 112 12.53 16.48 -9.30
CA LEU A 112 13.55 16.05 -8.35
C LEU A 112 14.74 17.02 -8.34
N ASN A 113 15.25 17.40 -9.52
CA ASN A 113 16.37 18.34 -9.62
C ASN A 113 16.03 19.69 -8.99
N ASN A 114 14.85 20.24 -9.27
CA ASN A 114 14.42 21.53 -8.70
C ASN A 114 14.30 21.47 -7.17
N ILE A 115 13.92 20.32 -6.60
CA ILE A 115 13.90 20.11 -5.16
C ILE A 115 15.33 20.06 -4.61
N LEU A 116 16.20 19.28 -5.24
CA LEU A 116 17.60 19.10 -4.80
C LEU A 116 18.41 20.40 -4.90
N GLU A 117 18.15 21.24 -5.89
CA GLU A 117 18.80 22.56 -6.05
C GLU A 117 18.53 23.50 -4.86
N ASN A 118 17.41 23.28 -4.15
CA ASN A 118 17.06 24.05 -2.95
C ASN A 118 17.47 23.36 -1.65
N CYS A 119 18.17 22.22 -1.72
CA CYS A 119 18.69 21.50 -0.57
C CYS A 119 20.17 21.85 -0.33
N CYS A 120 20.51 22.13 0.92
CA CYS A 120 21.90 22.26 1.36
C CYS A 120 22.45 20.89 1.77
N PHE A 121 23.61 20.52 1.23
CA PHE A 121 24.26 19.22 1.47
C PHE A 121 25.54 19.34 2.32
N ASP A 122 25.69 20.40 3.11
CA ASP A 122 26.90 20.71 3.89
C ASP A 122 27.28 19.62 4.92
N PHE A 123 26.42 18.63 5.13
CA PHE A 123 26.66 17.47 5.97
C PHE A 123 27.32 16.28 5.26
N VAL A 124 27.47 16.33 3.93
CA VAL A 124 28.18 15.30 3.15
C VAL A 124 29.63 15.74 2.98
N LYS A 125 30.52 15.17 3.80
CA LYS A 125 31.99 15.33 3.69
C LYS A 125 32.61 14.27 2.78
#